data_AF-A0AAJ6EN10-F1
#
_entry.id   AF-A0AAJ6EN10-F1
#
_cell.length_a   1.000
_cell.length_b   1.000
_cell.length_c   1.000
_cell.angle_alpha   90.00
_cell.angle_beta   90.00
_cell.angle_gamma   90.00
#
_symmetry.space_group_name_H-M   'P 1'
#
loop_
_entity.id
_entity.type
_entity.pdbx_description
1 polymer ?
#
loop_
_entity_poly.entity_id
_entity_poly.type
_entity_poly.pdbx_seq_one_letter_code
_entity_poly.pdbx_strand_id
1 'polypeptide(L)'
;MTSDLLFVYGTLMRGFDHPMAKLLSANADFLGEAHCRGRLYLVKHYPGLVTSDDPADIVHGELFGLRERDAMLREFDMYEACGEGFPPPTEYVRKMLPVTLADGRMSEAWTYLYNWPVTKLPRIASGRFLGH
;
A
#
# COMPACT_ATOMS: atom_id res chain seq x y z
N MET A 1 -1.73 20.58 -0.56
CA MET A 1 -2.55 19.60 -1.31
C MET A 1 -2.65 18.37 -0.43
N THR A 2 -3.81 18.16 0.15
CA THR A 2 -4.09 17.02 1.03
C THR A 2 -4.71 15.92 0.17
N SER A 3 -3.90 14.96 -0.27
CA SER A 3 -4.44 13.77 -0.94
C SER A 3 -5.11 12.89 0.11
N ASP A 4 -6.39 12.60 -0.11
CA ASP A 4 -7.19 11.66 0.69
C ASP A 4 -7.19 10.26 0.06
N LEU A 5 -6.26 10.01 -0.86
CA LEU A 5 -6.13 8.76 -1.59
C LEU A 5 -5.21 7.80 -0.84
N LEU A 6 -5.61 6.53 -0.76
CA LEU A 6 -4.82 5.44 -0.22
C LEU A 6 -4.65 4.35 -1.28
N PHE A 7 -3.40 4.05 -1.60
CA PHE A 7 -3.01 2.94 -2.46
C PHE A 7 -2.59 1.75 -1.61
N VAL A 8 -3.33 0.65 -1.75
CA VAL A 8 -3.10 -0.61 -1.06
C VAL A 8 -2.72 -1.70 -2.06
N TYR A 9 -1.77 -2.56 -1.69
CA TYR A 9 -1.19 -3.56 -2.60
C TYR A 9 -1.12 -4.96 -1.96
N GLY A 10 -1.82 -5.18 -0.85
CA GLY A 10 -1.69 -6.37 -0.02
C GLY A 10 -2.94 -6.75 0.75
N THR A 11 -2.78 -7.10 2.02
CA THR A 11 -3.84 -7.61 2.92
C THR A 11 -5.01 -6.64 3.16
N LEU A 12 -4.82 -5.35 2.85
CA LEU A 12 -5.86 -4.32 2.92
C LEU A 12 -6.77 -4.27 1.67
N MET A 13 -6.44 -5.02 0.61
CA MET A 13 -7.26 -5.10 -0.62
C MET A 13 -8.58 -5.82 -0.35
N ARG A 14 -9.62 -5.49 -1.14
CA ARG A 14 -10.99 -6.03 -0.95
C ARG A 14 -11.13 -7.55 -1.08
N GLY A 15 -10.11 -8.24 -1.61
CA GLY A 15 -10.07 -9.69 -1.77
C GLY A 15 -9.70 -10.48 -0.50
N PHE A 16 -9.24 -9.81 0.56
CA PHE A 16 -8.85 -10.47 1.81
C PHE A 16 -9.99 -10.45 2.83
N ASP A 17 -10.22 -11.59 3.50
CA ASP A 17 -11.14 -11.65 4.65
C ASP A 17 -10.46 -11.10 5.92
N HIS A 18 -10.12 -9.82 5.86
CA HIS A 18 -9.48 -9.09 6.96
C HIS A 18 -10.41 -7.97 7.46
N PRO A 19 -10.58 -7.78 8.78
CA PRO A 19 -11.39 -6.70 9.33
C PRO A 19 -11.04 -5.32 8.79
N MET A 20 -9.74 -5.04 8.61
CA MET A 20 -9.25 -3.77 8.05
C MET A 20 -9.63 -3.57 6.57
N ALA A 21 -9.68 -4.64 5.76
CA ALA A 21 -10.15 -4.55 4.38
C ALA A 21 -11.65 -4.21 4.32
N LYS A 22 -12.45 -4.80 5.22
CA LYS A 22 -13.89 -4.46 5.38
C LYS A 22 -14.07 -3.03 5.86
N LEU A 23 -13.28 -2.58 6.85
CA LEU A 23 -13.31 -1.22 7.36
C LEU A 23 -12.91 -0.20 6.29
N LEU A 24 -11.85 -0.47 5.52
CA LEU A 24 -11.45 0.35 4.37
C LEU A 24 -12.58 0.42 3.34
N SER A 25 -13.14 -0.72 2.92
CA SER A 25 -14.21 -0.73 1.93
C SER A 25 -15.51 -0.09 2.42
N ALA A 26 -15.73 0.01 3.73
CA ALA A 26 -16.91 0.66 4.31
C ALA A 26 -16.74 2.18 4.45
N ASN A 27 -15.51 2.65 4.72
CA ASN A 27 -15.19 4.05 5.01
C ASN A 27 -14.40 4.76 3.88
N ALA A 28 -14.13 4.06 2.79
CA ALA A 28 -13.44 4.60 1.63
C ALA A 28 -14.13 4.17 0.33
N ASP A 29 -14.05 5.04 -0.66
CA ASP A 29 -14.63 4.82 -1.97
C ASP A 29 -13.59 4.18 -2.89
N PHE A 30 -13.88 2.98 -3.39
CA PHE A 30 -13.01 2.30 -4.34
C PHE A 30 -13.00 3.06 -5.68
N LEU A 31 -11.84 3.60 -6.05
CA LEU A 31 -11.67 4.38 -7.28
C LEU A 31 -11.26 3.51 -8.47
N GLY A 32 -10.59 2.38 -8.22
CA GLY A 32 -10.18 1.44 -9.27
C GLY A 32 -8.85 0.75 -8.96
N GLU A 33 -8.45 -0.13 -9.89
CA GLU A 33 -7.08 -0.66 -9.90
C GLU A 33 -6.09 0.43 -10.29
N ALA A 34 -4.96 0.45 -9.59
CA ALA A 34 -3.86 1.36 -9.85
C ALA A 34 -2.53 0.63 -9.74
N HIS A 35 -1.46 1.27 -10.19
CA HIS A 35 -0.13 0.75 -10.06
C HIS A 35 0.89 1.84 -9.76
N CYS A 36 1.94 1.50 -9.04
CA CYS A 36 3.04 2.40 -8.73
C CYS A 36 4.37 1.78 -9.17
N ARG A 37 5.41 2.62 -9.26
CA ARG A 37 6.76 2.14 -9.54
C ARG A 37 7.41 1.62 -8.25
N GLY A 38 7.83 0.37 -8.27
CA GLY A 38 8.41 -0.29 -7.12
C GLY A 38 8.56 -1.78 -7.30
N ARG A 39 9.21 -2.39 -6.32
CA ARG A 39 9.39 -3.84 -6.22
C ARG A 39 8.54 -4.35 -5.07
N LEU A 40 7.84 -5.43 -5.34
CA LEU A 40 7.08 -6.15 -4.33
C LEU A 40 7.90 -7.34 -3.82
N TYR A 41 8.01 -7.47 -2.51
CA TYR A 41 8.69 -8.57 -1.84
C TYR A 41 7.70 -9.29 -0.93
N LEU A 42 7.81 -10.61 -0.83
CA LEU A 42 7.06 -11.37 0.15
C LEU A 42 7.87 -11.40 1.46
N VAL A 43 7.45 -10.59 2.43
CA VAL A 43 8.15 -10.51 3.74
C VAL A 43 7.89 -11.78 4.53
N LYS A 44 6.61 -12.14 4.68
CA LYS A 44 6.14 -13.38 5.32
C LYS A 44 4.83 -13.84 4.68
N HIS A 45 3.72 -13.62 5.36
CA HIS A 45 2.35 -13.83 4.87
C HIS A 45 1.75 -12.53 4.29
N TYR A 46 2.56 -11.47 4.23
CA TYR A 46 2.19 -10.15 3.75
C TYR A 46 3.27 -9.59 2.82
N PRO A 47 2.89 -8.70 1.88
CA PRO A 47 3.82 -8.11 0.94
C PRO A 47 4.48 -6.84 1.51
N GLY A 48 5.70 -6.57 1.09
CA GLY A 48 6.42 -5.32 1.32
C GLY A 48 6.73 -4.62 0.00
N LEU A 49 6.25 -3.39 -0.16
CA LEU A 49 6.59 -2.53 -1.29
C LEU A 49 7.86 -1.73 -0.99
N VAL A 50 8.80 -1.76 -1.93
CA VAL A 50 9.99 -0.91 -1.91
C VAL A 50 10.03 -0.08 -3.19
N THR A 51 10.32 1.21 -3.07
CA THR A 51 10.46 2.10 -4.23
C THR A 51 11.63 1.68 -5.11
N SER A 52 11.47 1.78 -6.43
CA SER A 52 12.52 1.51 -7.39
C SER A 52 12.55 2.58 -8.48
N ASP A 53 13.75 2.88 -8.98
CA ASP A 53 13.96 3.80 -10.09
C ASP A 53 13.79 3.12 -11.46
N ASP A 54 13.69 1.78 -11.49
CA ASP A 54 13.51 1.02 -12.73
C ASP A 54 12.04 1.13 -13.21
N PRO A 55 11.78 1.61 -14.43
CA PRO A 55 10.42 1.71 -14.96
C PRO A 55 9.76 0.35 -15.22
N ALA A 56 10.53 -0.74 -15.32
CA ALA A 56 9.99 -2.09 -15.46
C ALA A 56 9.44 -2.64 -14.13
N ASP A 57 9.86 -2.07 -13.00
CA ASP A 57 9.42 -2.48 -11.67
C ASP A 57 8.09 -1.82 -11.33
N ILE A 58 6.99 -2.55 -11.53
CA ILE A 58 5.63 -2.08 -11.31
C ILE A 58 4.96 -2.94 -10.23
N VAL A 59 4.33 -2.28 -9.26
CA VAL A 59 3.45 -2.93 -8.28
C VAL A 59 2.02 -2.52 -8.54
N HIS A 60 1.16 -3.52 -8.64
CA HIS A 60 -0.27 -3.35 -8.86
C HIS A 60 -1.01 -3.45 -7.52
N GLY A 61 -2.05 -2.65 -7.39
CA GLY A 61 -2.88 -2.58 -6.22
C GLY A 61 -4.21 -1.92 -6.51
N GLU A 62 -4.86 -1.46 -5.46
CA GLU A 62 -6.15 -0.82 -5.49
C GLU A 62 -6.04 0.60 -4.90
N LEU A 63 -6.75 1.54 -5.52
CA LEU A 63 -6.82 2.92 -5.07
C LEU A 63 -8.17 3.18 -4.41
N PHE A 64 -8.13 3.76 -3.22
CA PHE A 64 -9.29 4.13 -2.43
C PHE A 64 -9.26 5.62 -2.09
N GLY A 65 -10.40 6.28 -2.15
CA GLY A 65 -10.60 7.61 -1.59
C GLY A 65 -11.11 7.52 -0.16
N LEU A 66 -10.27 7.84 0.82
CA LEU A 66 -10.62 7.85 2.23
C LEU A 66 -11.60 9.00 2.52
N ARG A 67 -12.75 8.70 3.14
CA ARG A 67 -13.71 9.74 3.56
C ARG A 67 -13.20 10.52 4.76
N GLU A 68 -12.62 9.81 5.73
CA GLU A 68 -11.98 10.40 6.91
C GLU A 68 -10.50 10.07 6.93
N ARG A 69 -9.72 10.72 6.05
CA ARG A 69 -8.27 10.46 5.89
C ARG A 69 -7.55 10.31 7.22
N ASP A 70 -7.61 11.30 8.10
CA ASP A 70 -6.77 11.32 9.31
C ASP A 70 -7.15 10.23 10.33
N ALA A 71 -8.44 9.88 10.44
CA ALA A 71 -8.89 8.79 11.31
C ALA A 71 -8.46 7.43 10.75
N MET A 72 -8.75 7.19 9.47
CA MET A 72 -8.40 5.97 8.75
C MET A 72 -6.90 5.71 8.76
N LEU A 73 -6.11 6.75 8.46
CA LEU A 73 -4.66 6.69 8.43
C LEU A 73 -4.09 6.34 9.80
N ARG A 74 -4.65 6.84 10.90
CA ARG A 74 -4.21 6.46 12.26
C ARG A 74 -4.50 4.99 12.56
N GLU A 75 -5.68 4.49 12.17
CA GLU A 75 -6.02 3.07 12.37
C GLU A 75 -5.07 2.16 11.58
N PHE A 76 -4.77 2.50 10.33
CA PHE A 76 -3.82 1.74 9.51
C PHE A 76 -2.38 1.86 10.04
N ASP A 77 -1.97 3.03 10.51
CA ASP A 77 -0.64 3.19 11.12
C ASP A 77 -0.49 2.31 12.37
N MET A 78 -1.53 2.19 13.19
CA MET A 78 -1.52 1.27 14.33
C MET A 78 -1.46 -0.19 13.90
N TYR A 79 -2.19 -0.56 12.83
CA TYR A 79 -2.20 -1.91 12.28
C TYR A 79 -0.84 -2.32 11.67
N GLU A 80 -0.24 -1.43 10.88
CA GLU A 80 1.06 -1.63 10.19
C GLU A 80 2.27 -1.41 11.12
N ALA A 81 2.03 -1.23 12.43
CA ALA A 81 3.07 -0.93 13.42
C ALA A 81 3.95 0.29 13.06
N CYS A 82 3.32 1.30 12.44
CA CYS A 82 3.91 2.56 11.97
C CYS A 82 3.44 3.79 12.78
N GLY A 83 2.51 3.60 13.72
CA GLY A 83 1.89 4.68 14.51
C GLY A 83 2.71 5.20 15.69
N GLU A 84 2.12 6.17 16.42
CA GLU A 84 2.68 6.70 17.67
C GLU A 84 2.84 5.58 18.70
N GLY A 85 4.09 5.19 18.99
CA GLY A 85 4.42 4.11 19.93
C GLY A 85 5.43 3.10 19.40
N PHE A 86 5.69 3.07 18.10
CA PHE A 86 6.70 2.19 17.51
C PHE A 86 8.03 2.93 17.34
N PRO A 87 9.13 2.44 17.96
CA PRO A 87 10.43 3.09 17.85
C PRO A 87 10.94 2.99 16.41
N PRO A 88 11.38 4.10 15.78
CA PRO A 88 11.98 4.05 14.46
C PRO A 88 13.34 3.33 14.48
N PRO A 89 13.72 2.60 13.40
CA PRO A 89 12.96 2.45 12.15
C PRO A 89 11.81 1.44 12.27
N THR A 90 10.59 1.89 11.99
CA THR A 90 9.40 1.02 11.89
C THR A 90 9.55 0.08 10.70
N GLU A 91 8.84 -1.05 10.73
CA GLU A 91 8.86 -2.04 9.64
C GLU A 91 8.27 -1.44 8.35
N TYR A 92 7.16 -0.72 8.50
CA TYR A 92 6.53 0.05 7.44
C TYR A 92 6.60 1.55 7.72
N VAL A 93 6.68 2.34 6.66
CA VAL A 93 6.65 3.79 6.70
C VAL A 93 5.62 4.30 5.72
N ARG A 94 4.64 5.06 6.21
CA ARG A 94 3.66 5.70 5.34
C ARG A 94 4.32 6.79 4.50
N LYS A 95 4.23 6.69 3.18
CA LYS A 95 4.74 7.68 2.22
C LYS A 95 3.74 7.91 1.11
N MET A 96 3.71 9.12 0.59
CA MET A 96 2.92 9.45 -0.58
C MET A 96 3.73 9.13 -1.83
N LEU A 97 3.14 8.38 -2.76
CA LEU A 97 3.75 8.01 -4.03
C LEU A 97 2.82 8.31 -5.21
N PRO A 98 3.38 8.63 -6.38
CA PRO A 98 2.62 8.71 -7.61
C PRO A 98 2.15 7.30 -8.00
N VAL A 99 0.85 7.16 -8.14
CA VAL A 99 0.17 5.96 -8.67
C VAL A 99 -0.49 6.31 -9.99
N THR A 100 -0.53 5.35 -10.89
CA THR A 100 -1.20 5.46 -12.18
C THR A 100 -2.44 4.58 -12.15
N LEU A 101 -3.61 5.15 -12.39
CA LEU A 101 -4.86 4.41 -12.49
C LEU A 101 -4.90 3.64 -13.82
N ALA A 102 -5.77 2.63 -13.92
CA ALA A 102 -5.99 1.85 -15.13
C ALA A 102 -6.37 2.69 -16.38
N ASP A 103 -6.89 3.91 -16.19
CA ASP A 103 -7.20 4.85 -17.26
C ASP A 103 -6.01 5.73 -17.71
N GLY A 104 -4.83 5.54 -17.11
CA GLY A 104 -3.60 6.28 -17.41
C GLY A 104 -3.46 7.60 -16.64
N ARG A 105 -4.44 8.00 -15.81
CA ARG A 105 -4.31 9.18 -14.95
C ARG A 105 -3.32 8.91 -13.84
N MET A 106 -2.42 9.86 -13.61
CA MET A 106 -1.53 9.86 -12.44
C MET A 106 -2.20 10.57 -11.27
N SER A 107 -2.04 10.04 -10.07
CA SER A 107 -2.52 10.64 -8.82
C SER A 107 -1.53 10.36 -7.70
N GLU A 108 -1.50 11.21 -6.68
CA GLU A 108 -0.68 10.99 -5.50
C GLU A 108 -1.52 10.34 -4.41
N ALA A 109 -1.07 9.18 -3.93
CA ALA A 109 -1.76 8.42 -2.91
C ALA A 109 -0.81 8.01 -1.78
N TRP A 110 -1.34 7.96 -0.57
CA TRP A 110 -0.66 7.38 0.57
C TRP A 110 -0.48 5.88 0.35
N THR A 111 0.69 5.37 0.72
CA THR A 111 0.96 3.94 0.74
C THR A 111 1.95 3.61 1.84
N TYR A 112 2.05 2.34 2.20
CA TYR A 112 2.97 1.86 3.22
C TYR A 112 4.19 1.27 2.51
N LEU A 113 5.38 1.79 2.80
CA LEU A 113 6.63 1.28 2.24
C LEU A 113 7.34 0.43 3.27
N TYR A 114 7.81 -0.74 2.84
CA TYR A 114 8.64 -1.58 3.67
C TYR A 114 10.03 -0.95 3.81
N ASN A 115 10.45 -0.74 5.05
CA ASN A 115 11.65 0.04 5.39
C ASN A 115 12.83 -0.86 5.80
N TRP A 116 12.60 -2.16 5.99
CA TRP A 116 13.63 -3.11 6.42
C TRP A 116 14.38 -3.74 5.24
N PRO A 117 15.54 -4.39 5.48
CA PRO A 117 16.35 -4.99 4.42
C PRO A 117 15.63 -6.13 3.70
N VAL A 118 15.42 -5.98 2.40
CA VAL A 118 14.76 -6.99 1.53
C VAL A 118 15.72 -8.00 0.90
N THR A 119 17.01 -7.99 1.27
CA THR A 119 18.08 -8.74 0.59
C THR A 119 17.88 -10.25 0.56
N LYS A 120 17.12 -10.81 1.53
CA LYS A 120 16.82 -12.25 1.62
C LYS A 120 15.35 -12.57 1.32
N LEU A 121 14.55 -11.58 0.95
CA LEU A 121 13.12 -11.77 0.73
C LEU A 121 12.86 -12.20 -0.72
N PRO A 122 11.98 -13.20 -0.94
CA PRO A 122 11.56 -13.55 -2.28
C PRO A 122 10.85 -12.37 -2.94
N ARG A 123 11.37 -11.96 -4.10
CA ARG A 123 10.76 -10.91 -4.91
C ARG A 123 9.56 -11.48 -5.67
N ILE A 124 8.44 -10.80 -5.60
CA ILE A 124 7.26 -11.08 -6.42
C ILE A 124 7.45 -10.35 -7.75
N ALA A 125 7.99 -11.05 -8.75
CA ALA A 125 8.30 -10.46 -10.06
C ALA A 125 7.05 -9.96 -10.82
N SER A 126 5.87 -10.53 -10.53
CA SER A 126 4.61 -10.10 -11.12
C SER A 126 4.10 -8.76 -10.58
N GLY A 127 4.64 -8.27 -9.45
CA GLY A 127 4.16 -7.06 -8.80
C GLY A 127 2.70 -7.12 -8.31
N ARG A 128 2.07 -8.30 -8.32
CA ARG A 128 0.68 -8.54 -7.89
C ARG A 128 0.69 -9.47 -6.69
N PHE A 129 0.14 -9.02 -5.56
CA PHE A 129 -0.07 -9.89 -4.39
C PHE A 129 -1.33 -10.74 -4.52
N LEU A 130 -2.39 -10.20 -5.16
CA LEU A 130 -3.64 -10.91 -5.39
C LEU A 130 -3.39 -12.09 -6.35
N GLY A 131 -3.37 -13.31 -5.83
CA GLY A 131 -3.14 -14.53 -6.60
C GLY A 131 -2.02 -15.44 -6.08
N HIS A 132 -1.45 -15.16 -4.91
CA HIS A 132 -0.40 -15.96 -4.29
C HIS A 132 -0.89 -16.90 -3.18
#